data_AF-A0A7S2Y5M7-F1
#
_entry.id   AF-A0A7S2Y5M7-F1
#
_cell.length_a   1.000
_cell.length_b   1.000
_cell.length_c   1.000
_cell.angle_alpha   90.00
_cell.angle_beta   90.00
_cell.angle_gamma   90.00
#
_symmetry.space_group_name_H-M   'P 1'
#
loop_
_entity.id
_entity.type
_entity.pdbx_description
1 polymer ?
#
loop_
_entity_poly.entity_id
_entity_poly.type
_entity_poly.pdbx_seq_one_letter_code
_entity_poly.pdbx_strand_id
1 'polypeptide(L)'
;DAEMGHVKVKGEDTDGWVTHLHEYGIQGMAVVAFLSGLTSMILVVAHLVDFSSLGLMILAPLVFWQKTQLKALGGMRGQQNALRSKVNELTEENGKLTTSIDTMEEQVSELQHVEKDLATVAAKAGGQVDRLVSIVHENGEIQKEIKGILQDEILQQIINAVINTDRDSNYQLDKREVRQLEYRLKNIPGVVFYHDRFQAFCASDEGDLTLADVTNIARNLGDDSIPPEQQIFEFAPKQIMEEKLKQGEPTPQSSPARSLS
;
A
#
# COMPACT_ATOMS: atom_id res chain seq x y z
N ASP A 1 23.58 7.75 24.86
CA ASP A 1 24.13 8.97 24.25
C ASP A 1 24.16 8.87 22.74
N ALA A 2 22.99 9.00 22.12
CA ALA A 2 22.85 9.12 20.67
C ALA A 2 22.52 10.57 20.36
N GLU A 3 23.53 11.34 19.95
CA GLU A 3 23.34 12.65 19.34
C GLU A 3 22.60 12.45 18.00
N MET A 4 21.27 12.61 18.02
CA MET A 4 20.51 12.84 16.79
C MET A 4 20.85 14.23 16.26
N GLY A 5 21.93 14.29 15.47
CA GLY A 5 22.29 15.45 14.68
C GLY A 5 21.14 15.77 13.71
N HIS A 6 20.41 16.85 14.00
CA HIS A 6 19.51 17.47 13.04
C HIS A 6 20.32 17.90 11.81
N VAL A 7 20.27 17.08 10.76
CA VAL A 7 20.84 17.43 9.45
C VAL A 7 19.98 18.56 8.88
N LYS A 8 20.40 19.80 9.12
CA LYS A 8 19.81 20.99 8.49
C LYS A 8 19.97 20.85 6.96
N VAL A 9 18.85 20.65 6.28
CA VAL A 9 18.81 20.53 4.83
C VAL A 9 19.09 21.92 4.24
N LYS A 10 20.10 21.99 3.35
CA LYS A 10 20.75 23.20 2.79
C LYS A 10 19.85 24.12 1.92
N GLY A 11 18.53 24.02 2.05
CA GLY A 11 17.53 24.86 1.35
C GLY A 11 16.70 25.75 2.28
N GLU A 12 16.90 25.67 3.59
CA GLU A 12 16.10 26.42 4.58
C GLU A 12 16.46 27.91 4.63
N ASP A 13 17.71 28.26 4.35
CA ASP A 13 18.20 29.66 4.47
C ASP A 13 17.84 30.57 3.28
N THR A 14 17.50 30.00 2.11
CA THR A 14 17.21 30.79 0.90
C THR A 14 15.77 31.27 0.81
N ASP A 15 14.82 30.60 1.46
CA ASP A 15 13.41 31.04 1.54
C ASP A 15 13.15 31.98 2.74
N GLY A 16 14.05 32.05 3.71
CA GLY A 16 13.92 32.91 4.89
C GLY A 16 13.80 34.40 4.55
N TRP A 17 14.63 34.89 3.62
CA TRP A 17 14.66 36.32 3.29
C TRP A 17 13.37 36.80 2.58
N VAL A 18 12.84 36.02 1.64
CA VAL A 18 11.61 36.35 0.90
C VAL A 18 10.37 36.22 1.79
N THR A 19 10.35 35.22 2.68
CA THR A 19 9.23 35.01 3.61
C THR A 19 9.20 36.05 4.73
N HIS A 20 10.35 36.48 5.26
CA HIS A 20 10.41 37.56 6.26
C HIS A 20 10.00 38.91 5.69
N LEU A 21 10.40 39.25 4.45
CA LEU A 21 10.05 40.53 3.82
C LEU A 21 8.52 40.66 3.61
N HIS A 22 7.86 39.57 3.21
CA HIS A 22 6.41 39.52 3.07
C HIS A 22 5.69 39.49 4.43
N GLU A 23 6.34 38.95 5.47
CA GLU A 23 5.79 38.88 6.83
C GLU A 23 5.76 40.24 7.53
N TYR A 24 6.80 41.05 7.40
CA TYR A 24 6.79 42.43 7.90
C TYR A 24 5.77 43.31 7.16
N GLY A 25 5.58 43.10 5.86
CA GLY A 25 4.57 43.82 5.07
C GLY A 25 3.13 43.52 5.52
N ILE A 26 2.81 42.25 5.75
CA ILE A 26 1.47 41.84 6.21
C ILE A 26 1.21 42.33 7.64
N GLN A 27 2.19 42.22 8.54
CA GLN A 27 2.06 42.71 9.92
C GLN A 27 1.88 44.24 9.97
N GLY A 28 2.62 44.98 9.12
CA GLY A 28 2.46 46.41 8.98
C GLY A 28 1.07 46.82 8.51
N MET A 29 0.53 46.14 7.49
CA MET A 29 -0.84 46.40 7.01
C MET A 29 -1.91 46.08 8.06
N ALA A 30 -1.73 45.02 8.85
CA ALA A 30 -2.67 44.66 9.91
C ALA A 30 -2.74 45.74 11.01
N VAL A 31 -1.59 46.29 11.42
CA VAL A 31 -1.54 47.39 12.41
C VAL A 31 -2.21 48.66 11.85
N VAL A 32 -1.93 49.01 10.59
CA VAL A 32 -2.56 50.17 9.93
C VAL A 32 -4.08 49.99 9.83
N ALA A 33 -4.55 48.80 9.45
CA ALA A 33 -5.98 48.51 9.39
C ALA A 33 -6.65 48.59 10.76
N PHE A 34 -6.00 48.07 11.81
CA PHE A 34 -6.50 48.14 13.19
C PHE A 34 -6.61 49.58 13.70
N LEU A 35 -5.59 50.41 13.44
CA LEU A 35 -5.61 51.83 13.78
C LEU A 35 -6.67 52.61 12.97
N SER A 36 -6.88 52.26 11.70
CA SER A 36 -7.94 52.85 10.88
C SER A 36 -9.34 52.48 11.37
N GLY A 37 -9.53 51.25 11.87
CA GLY A 37 -10.78 50.79 12.45
C GLY A 37 -11.11 51.52 13.76
N LEU A 38 -10.11 51.70 14.64
CA LEU A 38 -10.25 52.47 15.88
C LEU A 38 -10.59 53.94 15.61
N THR A 39 -9.95 54.56 14.62
CA THR A 39 -10.24 55.96 14.25
C THR A 39 -11.63 56.11 13.62
N SER A 40 -12.08 55.13 12.83
CA SER A 40 -13.45 55.10 12.29
C SER A 40 -14.52 54.98 13.37
N MET A 41 -14.26 54.21 14.43
CA MET A 41 -15.20 53.99 15.55
C MET A 41 -15.46 55.27 16.36
N ILE A 42 -14.49 56.19 16.40
CA ILE A 42 -14.60 57.46 17.14
C ILE A 42 -15.39 58.51 16.34
N LEU A 43 -15.31 58.48 15.00
CA LEU A 43 -15.84 59.55 14.15
C LEU A 43 -17.25 59.31 13.61
N VAL A 44 -17.73 58.06 13.55
CA VAL A 44 -19.01 57.73 12.89
C VAL A 44 -19.90 56.91 13.81
N VAL A 45 -21.04 57.49 14.24
CA VAL A 45 -22.09 56.79 15.02
C VAL A 45 -22.98 55.99 14.08
N ALA A 46 -22.41 54.96 13.44
CA ALA A 46 -23.16 54.01 12.61
C ALA A 46 -22.88 52.59 13.10
N HIS A 47 -23.87 51.98 13.77
CA HIS A 47 -23.78 50.66 14.38
C HIS A 47 -23.31 49.54 13.45
N LEU A 48 -23.47 49.70 12.13
CA LEU A 48 -23.04 48.71 11.13
C LEU A 48 -21.51 48.56 11.06
N VAL A 49 -20.76 49.66 11.23
CA VAL A 49 -19.29 49.65 11.15
C VAL A 49 -18.69 48.97 12.38
N ASP A 50 -19.30 49.16 13.55
CA ASP A 50 -18.86 48.56 14.82
C ASP A 50 -18.96 47.04 14.83
N PHE A 51 -19.98 46.46 14.19
CA PHE A 51 -20.09 45.00 14.06
C PHE A 51 -19.00 44.42 13.16
N SER A 52 -18.64 45.12 12.09
CA SER A 52 -17.60 44.65 11.16
C SER A 52 -16.19 44.70 11.78
N SER A 53 -15.90 45.70 12.61
CA SER A 53 -14.62 45.84 13.28
C SER A 53 -14.42 44.80 14.39
N LEU A 54 -15.48 44.48 15.16
CA LEU A 54 -15.49 43.38 16.13
C LEU A 54 -15.23 42.02 15.46
N GLY A 55 -15.82 41.78 14.29
CA GLY A 55 -15.59 40.55 13.53
C GLY A 55 -14.12 40.37 13.13
N LEU A 56 -13.47 41.45 12.67
CA LEU A 56 -12.06 41.41 12.30
C LEU A 56 -11.12 41.17 13.50
N MET A 57 -11.48 41.70 14.68
CA MET A 57 -10.72 41.49 15.91
C MET A 57 -10.69 40.02 16.36
N ILE A 58 -11.76 39.26 16.10
CA ILE A 58 -11.85 37.82 16.40
C ILE A 58 -11.17 36.97 15.32
N LEU A 59 -11.25 37.39 14.06
CA LEU A 59 -10.63 36.66 12.94
C LEU A 59 -9.10 36.76 12.94
N ALA A 60 -8.52 37.87 13.39
CA ALA A 60 -7.07 38.09 13.36
C ALA A 60 -6.25 37.03 14.17
N PRO A 61 -6.60 36.69 15.43
CA PRO A 61 -5.94 35.60 16.15
C PRO A 61 -6.09 34.24 15.46
N LEU A 62 -7.25 33.98 14.85
CA LEU A 62 -7.57 32.69 14.22
C LEU A 62 -6.72 32.48 12.96
N VAL A 63 -6.60 33.51 12.13
CA VAL A 63 -5.73 33.50 10.93
C VAL A 63 -4.26 33.38 11.33
N PHE A 64 -3.84 34.05 12.41
CA PHE A 64 -2.49 33.89 12.93
C PHE A 64 -2.21 32.43 13.31
N TRP A 65 -3.11 31.78 14.06
CA TRP A 65 -2.95 30.39 14.45
C TRP A 65 -2.89 29.42 13.25
N GLN A 66 -3.77 29.60 12.26
CA GLN A 66 -3.76 28.80 11.03
C GLN A 66 -2.45 28.96 10.24
N LYS A 67 -1.92 30.18 10.16
CA LYS A 67 -0.66 30.46 9.47
C LYS A 67 0.53 29.78 10.16
N THR A 68 0.52 29.73 11.49
CA THR A 68 1.57 29.02 12.26
C THR A 68 1.53 27.52 12.02
N GLN A 69 0.34 26.91 11.93
CA GLN A 69 0.22 25.49 11.57
C GLN A 69 0.68 25.19 10.14
N LEU A 70 0.37 26.08 9.19
CA LEU A 70 0.84 25.94 7.80
C LEU A 70 2.35 26.07 7.67
N LYS A 71 2.99 26.93 8.48
CA LYS A 71 4.45 27.02 8.56
C LYS A 71 5.08 25.77 9.16
N ALA A 72 4.42 25.13 10.13
CA ALA A 72 4.92 23.90 10.76
C ALA A 72 4.94 22.68 9.83
N LEU A 73 4.12 22.67 8.77
CA LEU A 73 4.04 21.55 7.82
C LEU A 73 5.23 21.46 6.84
N GLY A 74 6.18 22.39 6.93
CA GLY A 74 7.32 22.48 6.01
C GLY A 74 6.88 22.86 4.59
N GLY A 75 7.72 23.58 3.85
CA GLY A 75 7.41 23.86 2.44
C GLY A 75 7.22 22.54 1.66
N MET A 76 6.45 22.56 0.57
CA MET A 76 6.27 21.39 -0.32
C MET A 76 7.61 20.73 -0.72
N ARG A 77 8.68 21.52 -0.80
CA ARG A 77 10.04 21.03 -1.08
C ARG A 77 10.59 20.13 0.03
N GLY A 78 10.29 20.44 1.29
CA GLY A 78 10.65 19.61 2.45
C GLY A 78 9.90 18.27 2.43
N GLN A 79 8.59 18.31 2.16
CA GLN A 79 7.78 17.10 2.01
C GLN A 79 8.26 16.25 0.81
N GLN A 80 8.60 16.88 -0.31
CA GLN A 80 9.13 16.19 -1.49
C GLN A 80 10.50 15.54 -1.21
N ASN A 81 11.38 16.20 -0.47
CA ASN A 81 12.67 15.63 -0.08
C ASN A 81 12.51 14.49 0.93
N ALA A 82 11.61 14.62 1.90
CA ALA A 82 11.27 13.55 2.83
C ALA A 82 10.73 12.31 2.07
N LEU A 83 9.83 12.55 1.11
CA LEU A 83 9.30 11.49 0.26
C LEU A 83 10.40 10.82 -0.57
N ARG A 84 11.31 11.60 -1.18
CA ARG A 84 12.46 11.04 -1.92
C ARG A 84 13.36 10.21 -1.02
N SER A 85 13.61 10.66 0.21
CA SER A 85 14.38 9.88 1.19
C SER A 85 13.72 8.55 1.50
N LYS A 86 12.39 8.56 1.72
CA LYS A 86 11.61 7.35 1.98
C LYS A 86 11.57 6.39 0.80
N VAL A 87 11.47 6.91 -0.43
CA VAL A 87 11.55 6.10 -1.65
C VAL A 87 12.92 5.44 -1.77
N ASN A 88 14.01 6.17 -1.49
CA ASN A 88 15.37 5.61 -1.54
C ASN A 88 15.58 4.52 -0.48
N GLU A 89 15.11 4.74 0.75
CA GLU A 89 15.15 3.77 1.85
C GLU A 89 14.40 2.49 1.47
N LEU A 90 13.16 2.61 0.97
CA LEU A 90 12.36 1.48 0.51
C LEU A 90 13.02 0.76 -0.68
N THR A 91 13.69 1.48 -1.58
CA THR A 91 14.39 0.87 -2.72
C THR A 91 15.61 0.06 -2.26
N GLU A 92 16.36 0.56 -1.29
CA GLU A 92 17.49 -0.16 -0.72
C GLU A 92 17.05 -1.41 0.04
N GLU A 93 15.98 -1.31 0.83
CA GLU A 93 15.37 -2.46 1.50
C GLU A 93 14.87 -3.50 0.50
N ASN A 94 14.20 -3.08 -0.57
CA ASN A 94 13.72 -3.99 -1.62
C ASN A 94 14.90 -4.73 -2.27
N GLY A 95 16.03 -4.06 -2.53
CA GLY A 95 17.24 -4.70 -3.06
C GLY A 95 17.85 -5.74 -2.11
N LYS A 96 17.89 -5.45 -0.81
CA LYS A 96 18.33 -6.41 0.23
C LYS A 96 17.42 -7.64 0.29
N LEU A 97 16.12 -7.43 0.15
CA LEU A 97 15.11 -8.49 0.10
C LEU A 97 15.28 -9.36 -1.16
N THR A 98 15.42 -8.77 -2.35
CA THR A 98 15.68 -9.52 -3.59
C THR A 98 16.93 -10.38 -3.46
N THR A 99 18.01 -9.85 -2.88
CA THR A 99 19.25 -10.61 -2.66
C THR A 99 19.04 -11.79 -1.71
N SER A 100 18.20 -11.62 -0.69
CA SER A 100 17.84 -12.68 0.25
C SER A 100 16.98 -13.76 -0.41
N ILE A 101 16.10 -13.38 -1.34
CA ILE A 101 15.30 -14.32 -2.15
C ILE A 101 16.19 -15.13 -3.07
N ASP A 102 17.12 -14.49 -3.79
CA ASP A 102 18.07 -15.20 -4.66
C ASP A 102 18.88 -16.23 -3.84
N THR A 103 19.29 -15.85 -2.64
CA THR A 103 19.98 -16.76 -1.70
C THR A 103 19.08 -17.92 -1.24
N MET A 104 17.79 -17.66 -1.00
CA MET A 104 16.83 -18.71 -0.63
C MET A 104 16.50 -19.64 -1.80
N GLU A 105 16.40 -19.14 -3.03
CA GLU A 105 16.24 -19.97 -4.23
C GLU A 105 17.46 -20.87 -4.46
N GLU A 106 18.67 -20.34 -4.25
CA GLU A 106 19.91 -21.12 -4.27
C GLU A 106 19.89 -22.22 -3.20
N GLN A 107 19.49 -21.89 -1.96
CA GLN A 107 19.35 -22.87 -0.88
C GLN A 107 18.28 -23.94 -1.15
N VAL A 108 17.16 -23.58 -1.78
CA VAL A 108 16.11 -24.55 -2.18
C VAL A 108 16.63 -25.49 -3.27
N SER A 109 17.36 -24.95 -4.25
CA SER A 109 18.00 -25.76 -5.29
C SER A 109 19.05 -26.70 -4.69
N GLU A 110 19.82 -26.23 -3.70
CA GLU A 110 20.78 -27.05 -2.97
C GLU A 110 20.07 -28.15 -2.17
N LEU A 111 18.96 -27.82 -1.49
CA LEU A 111 18.15 -28.80 -0.76
C LEU A 111 17.52 -29.86 -1.66
N GLN A 112 17.06 -29.50 -2.88
CA GLN A 112 16.59 -30.48 -3.87
C GLN A 112 17.72 -31.43 -4.32
N HIS A 113 18.93 -30.89 -4.49
CA HIS A 113 20.10 -31.72 -4.79
C HIS A 113 20.43 -32.66 -3.63
N VAL A 114 20.44 -32.14 -2.40
CA VAL A 114 20.64 -32.94 -1.19
C VAL A 114 19.55 -33.99 -1.06
N GLU A 115 18.27 -33.68 -1.27
CA GLU A 115 17.17 -34.67 -1.25
C GLU A 115 17.42 -35.82 -2.22
N LYS A 116 17.85 -35.51 -3.44
CA LYS A 116 18.14 -36.51 -4.48
C LYS A 116 19.32 -37.40 -4.08
N ASP A 117 20.38 -36.80 -3.53
CA ASP A 117 21.55 -37.53 -3.05
C ASP A 117 21.21 -38.36 -1.82
N LEU A 118 20.42 -37.82 -0.89
CA LEU A 118 20.00 -38.50 0.33
C LEU A 118 19.01 -39.62 0.03
N ALA A 119 18.11 -39.49 -0.95
CA ALA A 119 17.27 -40.57 -1.44
C ALA A 119 18.10 -41.70 -2.06
N THR A 120 19.17 -41.35 -2.78
CA THR A 120 20.11 -42.33 -3.36
C THR A 120 20.94 -43.03 -2.28
N VAL A 121 21.30 -42.32 -1.20
CA VAL A 121 21.96 -42.87 -0.01
C VAL A 121 20.98 -43.66 0.86
N ALA A 122 19.71 -43.25 0.94
CA ALA A 122 18.61 -43.96 1.63
C ALA A 122 18.47 -45.37 1.10
N ALA A 123 18.38 -45.46 -0.23
CA ALA A 123 18.27 -46.71 -0.96
C ALA A 123 19.49 -47.63 -0.71
N LYS A 124 20.62 -47.06 -0.28
CA LYS A 124 21.84 -47.79 0.07
C LYS A 124 22.01 -48.07 1.57
N ALA A 125 21.43 -47.27 2.47
CA ALA A 125 21.80 -47.24 3.90
C ALA A 125 20.72 -47.75 4.88
N GLY A 126 19.47 -47.98 4.45
CA GLY A 126 18.46 -48.75 5.20
C GLY A 126 18.26 -48.37 6.68
N GLY A 127 17.43 -47.36 6.96
CA GLY A 127 16.74 -47.25 8.26
C GLY A 127 16.67 -45.87 8.94
N GLN A 128 17.65 -44.97 8.76
CA GLN A 128 17.57 -43.61 9.32
C GLN A 128 17.12 -42.55 8.31
N VAL A 129 17.10 -42.89 7.02
CA VAL A 129 16.70 -41.95 5.96
C VAL A 129 15.18 -41.89 5.78
N ASP A 130 14.45 -42.92 6.19
CA ASP A 130 12.99 -42.93 6.15
C ASP A 130 12.38 -41.77 6.95
N ARG A 131 13.04 -41.36 8.06
CA ARG A 131 12.61 -40.20 8.87
C ARG A 131 12.90 -38.85 8.21
N LEU A 132 13.95 -38.75 7.41
CA LEU A 132 14.25 -37.50 6.70
C LEU A 132 13.37 -37.36 5.44
N VAL A 133 13.15 -38.47 4.73
CA VAL A 133 12.17 -38.54 3.62
C VAL A 133 10.77 -38.20 4.13
N SER A 134 10.37 -38.69 5.31
CA SER A 134 9.07 -38.33 5.88
C SER A 134 8.96 -36.84 6.21
N ILE A 135 10.02 -36.21 6.73
CA ILE A 135 10.02 -34.77 7.04
C ILE A 135 9.95 -33.93 5.76
N VAL A 136 10.68 -34.30 4.70
CA VAL A 136 10.63 -33.59 3.42
C VAL A 136 9.24 -33.75 2.78
N HIS A 137 8.65 -34.94 2.87
CA HIS A 137 7.30 -35.18 2.40
C HIS A 137 6.26 -34.33 3.15
N GLU A 138 6.34 -34.31 4.49
CA GLU A 138 5.49 -33.50 5.35
C GLU A 138 5.63 -32.00 5.03
N ASN A 139 6.85 -31.51 4.82
CA ASN A 139 7.09 -30.14 4.38
C ASN A 139 6.47 -29.85 3.00
N GLY A 140 6.51 -30.82 2.08
CA GLY A 140 5.86 -30.70 0.77
C GLY A 140 4.33 -30.65 0.86
N GLU A 141 3.72 -31.40 1.78
CA GLU A 141 2.28 -31.33 2.04
C GLU A 141 1.88 -29.98 2.67
N ILE A 142 2.65 -29.50 3.65
CA ILE A 142 2.45 -28.18 4.26
C ILE A 142 2.55 -27.07 3.21
N GLN A 143 3.51 -27.15 2.28
CA GLN A 143 3.62 -26.16 1.20
C GLN A 143 2.38 -26.16 0.29
N LYS A 144 1.79 -27.32 0.00
CA LYS A 144 0.53 -27.41 -0.77
C LYS A 144 -0.63 -26.79 -0.01
N GLU A 145 -0.72 -27.05 1.28
CA GLU A 145 -1.77 -26.48 2.14
C GLU A 145 -1.66 -24.95 2.22
N ILE A 146 -0.44 -24.42 2.41
CA ILE A 146 -0.20 -22.97 2.39
C ILE A 146 -0.58 -22.37 1.04
N LYS A 147 -0.24 -23.04 -0.08
CA LYS A 147 -0.64 -22.58 -1.41
C LYS A 147 -2.17 -22.49 -1.54
N GLY A 148 -2.90 -23.49 -1.05
CA GLY A 148 -4.36 -23.50 -1.03
C GLY A 148 -4.94 -22.35 -0.20
N ILE A 149 -4.42 -22.12 1.01
CA ILE A 149 -4.86 -21.02 1.87
C ILE A 149 -4.65 -19.65 1.19
N LEU A 150 -3.50 -19.45 0.53
CA LEU A 150 -3.21 -18.21 -0.21
C LEU A 150 -4.15 -18.03 -1.42
N GLN A 151 -4.51 -19.11 -2.11
CA GLN A 151 -5.48 -19.06 -3.20
C GLN A 151 -6.88 -18.67 -2.69
N ASP A 152 -7.31 -19.26 -1.57
CA ASP A 152 -8.59 -18.95 -0.94
C ASP A 152 -8.65 -17.48 -0.47
N GLU A 153 -7.55 -16.99 0.11
CA GLU A 153 -7.42 -15.60 0.56
C GLU A 153 -7.54 -14.62 -0.62
N ILE A 154 -6.86 -14.89 -1.74
CA ILE A 154 -7.01 -14.08 -2.95
C ILE A 154 -8.42 -14.16 -3.51
N LEU A 155 -9.00 -15.36 -3.57
CA LEU A 155 -10.37 -15.54 -4.06
C LEU A 155 -11.34 -14.69 -3.23
N GLN A 156 -11.18 -14.69 -1.91
CA GLN A 156 -11.95 -13.85 -1.01
C GLN A 156 -11.72 -12.35 -1.26
N GLN A 157 -10.48 -11.93 -1.50
CA GLN A 157 -10.18 -10.53 -1.84
C GLN A 157 -10.82 -10.10 -3.16
N ILE A 158 -10.79 -10.96 -4.19
CA ILE A 158 -11.46 -10.72 -5.47
C ILE A 158 -12.97 -10.59 -5.24
N ILE A 159 -13.60 -11.52 -4.52
CA ILE A 159 -15.04 -11.47 -4.20
C ILE A 159 -15.38 -10.18 -3.45
N ASN A 160 -14.59 -9.82 -2.44
CA ASN A 160 -14.78 -8.58 -1.69
C ASN A 160 -14.62 -7.33 -2.57
N ALA A 161 -13.67 -7.33 -3.51
CA ALA A 161 -13.47 -6.25 -4.46
C ALA A 161 -14.70 -6.09 -5.37
N VAL A 162 -15.30 -7.20 -5.81
CA VAL A 162 -16.52 -7.21 -6.62
C VAL A 162 -17.71 -6.66 -5.83
N ILE A 163 -17.97 -7.22 -4.64
CA ILE A 163 -19.08 -6.80 -3.77
C ILE A 163 -18.98 -5.31 -3.40
N ASN A 164 -17.78 -4.83 -3.06
CA ASN A 164 -17.59 -3.44 -2.68
C ASN A 164 -17.68 -2.47 -3.87
N THR A 165 -17.68 -2.97 -5.10
CA THR A 165 -17.73 -2.14 -6.30
C THR A 165 -19.17 -1.90 -6.76
N ASP A 166 -20.05 -2.87 -6.53
CA ASP A 166 -21.50 -2.70 -6.66
C ASP A 166 -22.00 -1.68 -5.62
N ARG A 167 -22.32 -0.46 -6.06
CA ARG A 167 -22.74 0.62 -5.15
C ARG A 167 -24.23 0.62 -4.87
N ASP A 168 -25.02 0.16 -5.82
CA ASP A 168 -26.48 0.22 -5.76
C ASP A 168 -27.11 -1.14 -5.38
N SER A 169 -26.28 -2.16 -5.15
CA SER A 169 -26.67 -3.50 -4.72
C SER A 169 -27.65 -4.16 -5.69
N ASN A 170 -27.56 -3.82 -6.98
CA ASN A 170 -28.41 -4.36 -8.03
C ASN A 170 -27.82 -5.64 -8.65
N TYR A 171 -26.61 -6.05 -8.22
CA TYR A 171 -25.85 -7.20 -8.73
C TYR A 171 -25.47 -7.12 -10.23
N GLN A 172 -25.54 -5.94 -10.82
CA GLN A 172 -25.22 -5.60 -12.21
C GLN A 172 -24.19 -4.47 -12.24
N LEU A 173 -23.04 -4.69 -12.89
CA LEU A 173 -21.97 -3.71 -12.91
C LEU A 173 -22.13 -2.75 -14.10
N ASP A 174 -22.39 -1.47 -13.82
CA ASP A 174 -22.36 -0.43 -14.85
C ASP A 174 -20.92 -0.18 -15.35
N LYS A 175 -20.76 0.42 -16.53
CA LYS A 175 -19.47 0.75 -17.15
C LYS A 175 -18.53 1.54 -16.23
N ARG A 176 -19.08 2.34 -15.31
CA ARG A 176 -18.29 3.07 -14.30
C ARG A 176 -17.77 2.16 -13.21
N GLU A 177 -18.59 1.21 -12.77
CA GLU A 177 -18.27 0.23 -11.74
C GLU A 177 -17.28 -0.80 -12.27
N VAL A 178 -17.42 -1.25 -13.53
CA VAL A 178 -16.45 -2.13 -14.19
C VAL A 178 -15.04 -1.51 -14.20
N ARG A 179 -14.90 -0.21 -14.50
CA ARG A 179 -13.59 0.47 -14.41
C ARG A 179 -13.07 0.52 -12.98
N GLN A 180 -13.93 0.80 -12.00
CA GLN A 180 -13.53 0.83 -10.60
C GLN A 180 -13.08 -0.56 -10.12
N LEU A 181 -13.77 -1.61 -10.57
CA LEU A 181 -13.44 -3.00 -10.30
C LEU A 181 -12.10 -3.35 -10.91
N GLU A 182 -11.87 -2.99 -12.17
CA GLU A 182 -10.61 -3.20 -12.88
C GLU A 182 -9.40 -2.60 -12.12
N TYR A 183 -9.54 -1.35 -11.64
CA TYR A 183 -8.50 -0.74 -10.80
C TYR A 183 -8.28 -1.47 -9.48
N ARG A 184 -9.33 -2.03 -8.88
CA ARG A 184 -9.21 -2.81 -7.64
C ARG A 184 -8.53 -4.15 -7.89
N LEU A 185 -8.97 -4.88 -8.92
CA LEU A 185 -8.41 -6.17 -9.32
C LEU A 185 -6.92 -6.07 -9.67
N LYS A 186 -6.52 -4.99 -10.37
CA LYS A 186 -5.11 -4.72 -10.68
C LYS A 186 -4.23 -4.51 -9.44
N ASN A 187 -4.81 -4.05 -8.34
CA ASN A 187 -4.10 -3.78 -7.10
C ASN A 187 -4.22 -4.92 -6.09
N ILE A 188 -4.80 -6.08 -6.46
CA ILE A 188 -4.80 -7.25 -5.59
C ILE A 188 -3.39 -7.85 -5.60
N PRO A 189 -2.75 -7.99 -4.44
CA PRO A 189 -1.41 -8.57 -4.36
C PRO A 189 -1.43 -10.06 -4.67
N GLY A 190 -0.37 -10.56 -5.32
CA GLY A 190 -0.27 -11.99 -5.63
C GLY A 190 -0.97 -12.46 -6.88
N VAL A 191 -1.55 -11.54 -7.65
CA VAL A 191 -2.28 -11.86 -8.87
C VAL A 191 -1.77 -11.02 -10.02
N VAL A 192 -1.38 -11.68 -11.10
CA VAL A 192 -1.14 -11.01 -12.38
C VAL A 192 -2.49 -10.88 -13.08
N PHE A 193 -2.97 -9.64 -13.18
CA PHE A 193 -4.24 -9.32 -13.82
C PHE A 193 -4.03 -8.94 -15.30
N TYR A 194 -4.64 -9.71 -16.20
CA TYR A 194 -4.58 -9.46 -17.64
C TYR A 194 -5.74 -8.57 -18.11
N HIS A 195 -5.49 -7.27 -18.13
CA HIS A 195 -6.47 -6.25 -18.52
C HIS A 195 -7.14 -6.52 -19.87
N ASP A 196 -6.36 -6.85 -20.90
CA ASP A 196 -6.87 -7.04 -22.26
C ASP A 196 -7.85 -8.22 -22.35
N ARG A 197 -7.58 -9.29 -21.58
CA ARG A 197 -8.42 -10.48 -21.51
C ARG A 197 -9.70 -10.22 -20.73
N PHE A 198 -9.60 -9.45 -19.65
CA PHE A 198 -10.76 -9.02 -18.89
C PHE A 198 -11.69 -8.11 -19.71
N GLN A 199 -11.14 -7.16 -20.47
CA GLN A 199 -11.94 -6.33 -21.37
C GLN A 199 -12.57 -7.12 -22.52
N ALA A 200 -11.83 -8.06 -23.11
CA ALA A 200 -12.38 -8.94 -24.15
C ALA A 200 -13.55 -9.79 -23.61
N PHE A 201 -13.44 -10.29 -22.38
CA PHE A 201 -14.52 -11.00 -21.69
C PHE A 201 -15.73 -10.08 -21.43
N CYS A 202 -15.48 -8.86 -20.93
CA CYS A 202 -16.55 -7.88 -20.70
C CYS A 202 -17.22 -7.39 -21.99
N ALA A 203 -16.52 -7.46 -23.13
CA ALA A 203 -17.06 -7.06 -24.43
C ALA A 203 -17.79 -8.21 -25.14
N SER A 204 -17.53 -9.47 -24.77
CA SER A 204 -18.22 -10.63 -25.34
C SER A 204 -19.61 -10.88 -24.76
N ASP A 205 -19.88 -10.41 -23.55
CA ASP A 205 -21.24 -10.35 -23.02
C ASP A 205 -21.94 -9.09 -23.57
N GLU A 206 -22.90 -9.28 -24.48
CA GLU A 206 -23.75 -8.20 -25.01
C GLU A 206 -24.73 -7.60 -23.96
N GLY A 207 -24.62 -8.00 -22.68
CA GLY A 207 -25.48 -7.60 -21.56
C GLY A 207 -24.71 -7.10 -20.33
N ASP A 208 -25.47 -6.65 -19.32
CA ASP A 208 -24.93 -6.13 -18.06
C ASP A 208 -24.10 -7.20 -17.34
N LEU A 209 -22.84 -6.87 -16.99
CA LEU A 209 -21.94 -7.79 -16.31
C LEU A 209 -22.54 -8.16 -14.95
N THR A 210 -22.90 -9.43 -14.75
CA THR A 210 -23.45 -9.84 -13.46
C THR A 210 -22.34 -10.18 -12.49
N LEU A 211 -22.62 -10.04 -11.19
CA LEU A 211 -21.73 -10.47 -10.13
C LEU A 211 -21.33 -11.96 -10.27
N ALA A 212 -22.25 -12.78 -10.81
CA ALA A 212 -22.03 -14.21 -11.03
C ALA A 212 -20.92 -14.46 -12.05
N ASP A 213 -20.86 -13.67 -13.14
CA ASP A 213 -19.86 -13.82 -14.20
C ASP A 213 -18.46 -13.51 -13.66
N VAL A 214 -18.33 -12.45 -12.87
CA VAL A 214 -17.04 -12.13 -12.24
C VAL A 214 -16.62 -13.18 -11.21
N THR A 215 -17.57 -13.74 -10.45
CA THR A 215 -17.25 -14.85 -9.54
C THR A 215 -16.87 -16.13 -10.27
N ASN A 216 -17.41 -16.38 -11.46
CA ASN A 216 -17.00 -17.49 -12.32
C ASN A 216 -15.58 -17.26 -12.84
N ILE A 217 -15.23 -16.04 -13.24
CA ILE A 217 -13.85 -15.68 -13.61
C ILE A 217 -12.89 -15.86 -12.42
N ALA A 218 -13.31 -15.47 -11.21
CA ALA A 218 -12.50 -15.62 -10.01
C ALA A 218 -12.26 -17.10 -9.66
N ARG A 219 -13.24 -17.98 -9.90
CA ARG A 219 -13.07 -19.43 -9.74
C ARG A 219 -12.04 -20.03 -10.71
N ASN A 220 -11.83 -19.40 -11.86
CA ASN A 220 -10.80 -19.83 -12.82
C ASN A 220 -9.36 -19.65 -12.28
N LEU A 221 -9.16 -18.93 -11.18
CA LEU A 221 -7.86 -18.77 -10.52
C LEU A 221 -7.32 -20.09 -9.94
N GLY A 222 -8.22 -21.02 -9.58
CA GLY A 222 -7.87 -22.31 -8.99
C GLY A 222 -8.01 -23.51 -9.93
N ASP A 223 -8.44 -23.29 -11.17
CA ASP A 223 -8.72 -24.37 -12.12
C ASP A 223 -7.56 -24.54 -13.12
N ASP A 224 -6.66 -25.47 -12.82
CA ASP A 224 -5.52 -25.84 -13.68
C ASP A 224 -5.97 -26.45 -15.03
N SER A 225 -7.27 -26.71 -15.24
CA SER A 225 -7.80 -27.28 -16.48
C SER A 225 -8.06 -26.24 -17.59
N ILE A 226 -7.98 -24.95 -17.26
CA ILE A 226 -8.24 -23.86 -18.22
C ILE A 226 -6.93 -23.51 -18.96
N PRO A 227 -6.93 -23.43 -20.30
CA PRO A 227 -5.76 -23.04 -21.06
C PRO A 227 -5.21 -21.67 -20.62
N PRO A 228 -3.89 -21.50 -20.55
CA PRO A 228 -3.25 -20.26 -20.06
C PRO A 228 -3.58 -19.03 -20.91
N GLU A 229 -4.11 -19.21 -22.13
CA GLU A 229 -4.55 -18.13 -23.01
C GLU A 229 -5.89 -17.51 -22.60
N GLN A 230 -6.72 -18.26 -21.85
CA GLN A 230 -8.05 -17.84 -21.39
C GLN A 230 -8.07 -17.39 -19.92
N GLN A 231 -6.95 -17.57 -19.20
CA GLN A 231 -6.82 -17.15 -17.82
C GLN A 231 -6.76 -15.62 -17.72
N ILE A 232 -7.72 -15.03 -17.00
CA ILE A 232 -7.77 -13.59 -16.71
C ILE A 232 -6.86 -13.24 -15.53
N PHE A 233 -6.67 -14.19 -14.63
CA PHE A 233 -5.85 -14.08 -13.45
C PHE A 233 -4.81 -15.20 -13.43
N GLU A 234 -3.56 -14.85 -13.13
CA GLU A 234 -2.49 -15.81 -12.87
C GLU A 234 -2.01 -15.65 -11.43
N PHE A 235 -1.98 -16.77 -10.70
CA PHE A 235 -1.58 -16.81 -9.31
C PHE A 235 -0.05 -16.74 -9.18
N ALA A 236 0.45 -15.65 -8.58
CA ALA A 236 1.86 -15.38 -8.37
C ALA A 236 2.19 -15.41 -6.86
N PRO A 237 2.36 -16.59 -6.25
CA PRO A 237 2.50 -16.75 -4.79
C PRO A 237 3.71 -16.01 -4.23
N LYS A 238 4.76 -15.82 -5.05
CA LYS A 238 5.98 -15.09 -4.67
C LYS A 238 5.66 -13.65 -4.20
N GLN A 239 4.72 -12.98 -4.85
CA GLN A 239 4.39 -11.58 -4.53
C GLN A 239 3.65 -11.46 -3.19
N ILE A 240 2.83 -12.45 -2.81
CA ILE A 240 2.09 -12.42 -1.54
C ILE A 240 3.03 -12.63 -0.35
N MET A 241 3.96 -13.57 -0.49
CA MET A 241 4.95 -13.83 0.57
C MET A 241 5.84 -12.60 0.76
N GLU A 242 6.27 -11.96 -0.33
CA GLU A 242 7.02 -10.69 -0.26
C GLU A 242 6.24 -9.57 0.43
N GLU A 243 4.94 -9.47 0.18
CA GLU A 243 4.12 -8.40 0.78
C GLU A 243 3.82 -8.66 2.26
N LYS A 244 3.49 -9.90 2.65
CA LYS A 244 3.28 -10.26 4.07
C LYS A 244 4.56 -10.07 4.90
N LEU A 245 5.72 -10.34 4.32
CA LEU A 245 7.02 -10.04 4.93
C LEU A 245 7.25 -8.54 5.12
N LYS A 246 6.85 -7.70 4.15
CA LYS A 246 6.91 -6.22 4.26
C LYS A 246 5.96 -5.66 5.33
N GLN A 247 4.82 -6.32 5.56
CA GLN A 247 3.85 -5.93 6.58
C GLN A 247 4.20 -6.40 7.99
N GLY A 248 5.29 -7.17 8.15
CA GLY A 248 5.72 -7.71 9.44
C GLY A 248 4.78 -8.78 9.99
N GLU A 249 3.92 -9.35 9.13
CA GLU A 249 3.08 -10.47 9.53
C GLU A 249 3.94 -11.73 9.68
N PRO A 250 3.71 -12.55 10.72
CA PRO A 250 4.41 -13.80 10.88
C PRO A 250 4.09 -14.70 9.68
N THR A 251 5.11 -15.00 8.88
CA THR A 251 5.02 -16.05 7.85
C THR A 251 4.46 -17.32 8.49
N PRO A 252 3.53 -18.04 7.85
CA PRO A 252 2.88 -19.23 8.42
C PRO A 252 3.84 -20.34 8.87
N GLN A 253 5.13 -20.25 8.50
CA GLN A 253 6.20 -21.10 8.98
C GLN A 253 6.64 -20.85 10.44
N SER A 254 6.26 -19.74 11.08
CA SER A 254 6.63 -19.47 12.48
C SER A 254 5.66 -20.10 13.49
N SER A 255 5.11 -21.28 13.17
CA SER A 255 4.46 -22.08 14.20
C SER A 255 5.57 -22.58 15.13
N PRO A 256 5.56 -22.22 16.43
CA PRO A 256 6.65 -22.51 17.33
C PRO A 256 6.85 -24.02 17.33
N ALA A 257 8.08 -24.44 17.01
CA ALA A 257 8.53 -25.80 17.18
C ALA A 257 7.93 -26.33 18.48
N ARG A 258 6.96 -27.25 18.37
CA ARG A 258 6.45 -28.00 19.51
C ARG A 258 7.69 -28.63 20.13
N SER A 259 8.11 -28.08 21.26
CA SER A 259 9.14 -28.67 22.10
C SER A 259 8.62 -30.06 22.48
N LEU A 260 9.05 -31.07 21.74
CA LEU A 260 8.85 -32.47 22.06
C LEU A 260 9.68 -32.75 23.31
N SER A 261 9.04 -32.63 24.46
CA SER A 261 9.42 -33.30 25.71
C SER A 261 8.98 -34.76 25.68
#